data_AF-A0AAX7U184-F1
#
_entry.id   AF-A0AAX7U184-F1
#
_cell.length_a   1.000
_cell.length_b   1.000
_cell.length_c   1.000
_cell.angle_alpha   90.00
_cell.angle_beta   90.00
_cell.angle_gamma   90.00
#
_symmetry.space_group_name_H-M   'P 1'
#
loop_
_entity.id
_entity.type
_entity.pdbx_description
1 polymer ?
#
loop_
_entity_poly.entity_id
_entity_poly.type
_entity_poly.pdbx_seq_one_letter_code
_entity_poly.pdbx_strand_id
1 'polypeptide(L)'
;MMLVTLCALISALTCVSGVTVLTQKPVLSVRKGETATMDCNLGTGTNAARWYKQIPGGVPQFVLWFRYDYSSPTFGSGFSSPKFTSTHQSSSDYRLIISNVEEGDSAVYYCQTWDNSVNEYVSQ
;
A
#
# COMPACT_ATOMS: atom_id res chain seq x y z
N MET A 1 36.83 -14.12 -27.09
CA MET A 1 36.28 -15.24 -26.30
C MET A 1 36.25 -14.98 -24.79
N MET A 2 37.25 -14.28 -24.21
CA MET A 2 37.26 -13.95 -22.77
C MET A 2 36.23 -12.87 -22.33
N LEU A 3 35.91 -11.88 -23.20
CA LEU A 3 34.92 -10.85 -22.86
C LEU A 3 33.47 -11.38 -22.84
N VAL A 4 33.14 -12.30 -23.76
CA VAL A 4 31.79 -12.88 -23.88
C VAL A 4 31.50 -13.80 -22.68
N THR A 5 32.52 -14.52 -22.20
CA THR A 5 32.43 -15.36 -21.00
C THR A 5 32.32 -14.51 -19.73
N LEU A 6 33.03 -13.38 -19.64
CA LEU A 6 32.90 -12.44 -18.52
C LEU A 6 31.47 -11.83 -18.44
N CYS A 7 30.90 -11.41 -19.58
CA CYS A 7 29.53 -10.89 -19.62
C CYS A 7 28.47 -11.93 -19.23
N ALA A 8 28.62 -13.18 -19.69
CA ALA A 8 27.71 -14.27 -19.34
C ALA A 8 27.77 -14.65 -17.85
N LEU A 9 28.96 -14.58 -17.23
CA LEU A 9 29.15 -14.78 -15.79
C LEU A 9 28.53 -13.65 -14.97
N ILE A 10 28.61 -12.40 -15.43
CA ILE A 10 27.99 -11.25 -14.76
C ILE A 10 26.46 -11.37 -14.77
N SER A 11 25.84 -11.81 -15.88
CA SER A 11 24.40 -12.03 -15.94
C SER A 11 23.91 -13.25 -15.14
N ALA A 12 24.79 -14.22 -14.86
CA ALA A 12 24.49 -15.36 -14.00
C ALA A 12 24.61 -15.04 -12.49
N LEU A 13 25.28 -13.94 -12.12
CA LEU A 13 25.57 -13.58 -10.73
C LEU A 13 24.53 -12.68 -10.05
N THR A 14 23.49 -12.22 -10.74
CA THR A 14 22.51 -11.31 -10.15
C THR A 14 21.16 -11.99 -9.92
N CYS A 15 21.13 -13.05 -9.13
CA CYS A 15 19.91 -13.41 -8.39
C CYS A 15 19.81 -12.48 -7.17
N VAL A 16 19.48 -11.21 -7.41
CA VAL A 16 19.09 -10.32 -6.30
C VAL A 16 17.67 -10.71 -5.92
N SER A 17 17.53 -11.47 -4.84
CA SER A 17 16.24 -11.60 -4.15
C SER A 17 15.92 -10.25 -3.52
N GLY A 18 15.28 -9.37 -4.29
CA GLY A 18 14.84 -8.07 -3.82
C GLY A 18 13.61 -8.21 -2.91
N VAL A 19 13.67 -7.60 -1.73
CA VAL A 19 12.47 -7.36 -0.91
C VAL A 19 11.61 -6.34 -1.64
N THR A 20 10.38 -6.71 -2.04
CA THR A 20 9.43 -5.75 -2.60
C THR A 20 8.97 -4.82 -1.48
N VAL A 21 9.32 -3.54 -1.58
CA VAL A 21 8.90 -2.51 -0.64
C VAL A 21 7.48 -2.06 -0.98
N LEU A 22 6.73 -1.62 0.04
CA LEU A 22 5.41 -1.03 -0.14
C LEU A 22 5.48 0.15 -1.12
N THR A 23 4.61 0.16 -2.13
CA THR A 23 4.54 1.23 -3.13
C THR A 23 3.13 1.77 -3.28
N GLN A 24 3.05 3.08 -3.55
CA GLN A 24 1.80 3.80 -3.72
C GLN A 24 2.02 4.93 -4.73
N LYS A 25 0.98 5.26 -5.51
CA LYS A 25 1.04 6.42 -6.41
C LYS A 25 1.17 7.72 -5.60
N PRO A 26 2.12 8.61 -5.94
CA PRO A 26 2.44 9.76 -5.09
C PRO A 26 1.42 10.90 -5.14
N VAL A 27 0.72 11.06 -6.27
CA VAL A 27 -0.22 12.18 -6.47
C VAL A 27 -1.45 11.72 -7.23
N LEU A 28 -2.61 12.19 -6.77
CA LEU A 28 -3.91 12.02 -7.42
C LEU A 28 -4.67 13.35 -7.32
N SER A 29 -5.28 13.77 -8.43
CA SER A 29 -6.16 14.94 -8.48
C SER A 29 -7.49 14.52 -9.10
N VAL A 30 -8.59 14.83 -8.43
CA VAL A 30 -9.96 14.55 -8.86
C VAL A 30 -10.84 15.77 -8.59
N ARG A 31 -11.98 15.87 -9.28
CA ARG A 31 -12.94 16.95 -9.07
C ARG A 31 -13.92 16.60 -7.96
N LYS A 32 -14.55 17.63 -7.39
CA LYS A 32 -15.64 17.47 -6.42
C LYS A 32 -16.75 16.60 -7.03
N GLY A 33 -17.24 15.63 -6.27
CA GLY A 33 -18.27 14.68 -6.69
C GLY A 33 -17.74 13.45 -7.43
N GLU A 34 -16.49 13.44 -7.88
CA GLU A 34 -15.87 12.27 -8.50
C GLU A 34 -15.45 11.23 -7.45
N THR A 35 -15.00 10.06 -7.93
CA THR A 35 -14.43 9.00 -7.10
C THR A 35 -12.91 9.02 -7.21
N ALA A 36 -12.23 9.07 -6.06
CA ALA A 36 -10.78 8.88 -6.00
C ALA A 36 -10.45 7.40 -5.74
N THR A 37 -9.54 6.85 -6.54
CA THR A 37 -9.02 5.49 -6.36
C THR A 37 -7.51 5.56 -6.20
N MET A 38 -7.01 5.04 -5.08
CA MET A 38 -5.59 5.01 -4.76
C MET A 38 -5.12 3.56 -4.66
N ASP A 39 -4.16 3.19 -5.51
CA ASP A 39 -3.53 1.88 -5.51
C ASP A 39 -2.39 1.80 -4.51
N CYS A 40 -2.29 0.66 -3.83
CA CYS A 40 -1.21 0.33 -2.91
C CYS A 40 -0.79 -1.13 -3.10
N ASN A 41 0.51 -1.36 -3.36
CA ASN A 41 1.09 -2.68 -3.33
C ASN A 41 1.86 -2.84 -2.00
N LEU A 42 1.48 -3.84 -1.20
CA LEU A 42 2.03 -4.10 0.13
C LEU A 42 3.45 -4.71 0.10
N GLY A 43 3.95 -5.10 -1.07
CA GLY A 43 5.25 -5.73 -1.22
C GLY A 43 5.29 -7.09 -0.53
N THR A 44 6.33 -7.32 0.28
CA THR A 44 6.50 -8.53 1.11
C THR A 44 5.80 -8.45 2.47
N GLY A 45 4.96 -7.43 2.70
CA GLY A 45 4.22 -7.31 3.94
C GLY A 45 3.10 -8.36 4.09
N THR A 46 2.41 -8.29 5.22
CA THR A 46 1.23 -9.12 5.47
C THR A 46 0.14 -8.85 4.45
N ASN A 47 -0.78 -9.81 4.30
CA ASN A 47 -1.89 -9.72 3.35
C ASN A 47 -3.03 -8.81 3.84
N ALA A 48 -2.73 -7.70 4.53
CA ALA A 48 -3.73 -6.78 5.03
C ALA A 48 -3.26 -5.32 4.97
N ALA A 49 -4.08 -4.46 4.35
CA ALA A 49 -3.80 -3.04 4.21
C ALA A 49 -4.49 -2.24 5.31
N ARG A 50 -3.77 -1.27 5.87
CA ARG A 50 -4.30 -0.19 6.70
C ARG A 50 -4.21 1.11 5.94
N TRP A 51 -5.29 1.88 5.97
CA TRP A 51 -5.33 3.18 5.33
C TRP A 51 -5.39 4.27 6.37
N TYR A 52 -4.57 5.29 6.17
CA TYR A 52 -4.52 6.48 7.00
C TYR A 52 -4.77 7.73 6.15
N LYS A 53 -5.43 8.70 6.76
CA LYS A 53 -5.64 10.05 6.24
C LYS A 53 -4.86 11.03 7.12
N GLN A 54 -4.08 11.90 6.51
CA GLN A 54 -3.35 12.94 7.22
C GLN A 54 -3.46 14.27 6.46
N ILE A 55 -4.08 15.25 7.11
CA ILE A 55 -4.00 16.64 6.66
C ILE A 55 -2.57 17.13 6.94
N PRO A 56 -1.90 17.85 6.03
CA PRO A 56 -0.55 18.37 6.26
C PRO A 56 -0.44 19.10 7.61
N GLY A 57 0.53 18.69 8.45
CA GLY A 57 0.71 19.22 9.81
C GLY A 57 -0.22 18.65 10.88
N GLY A 58 -1.18 17.80 10.52
CA GLY A 58 -2.11 17.14 11.43
C GLY A 58 -1.66 15.74 11.87
N VAL A 59 -2.41 15.16 12.81
CA VAL A 59 -2.22 13.78 13.26
C VAL A 59 -2.81 12.79 12.22
N PRO A 60 -2.13 11.66 11.95
CA PRO A 60 -2.71 10.61 11.13
C PRO A 60 -3.99 10.03 11.74
N GLN A 61 -5.02 9.89 10.92
CA GLN A 61 -6.30 9.31 11.28
C GLN A 61 -6.43 7.94 10.62
N PHE A 62 -6.75 6.91 11.41
CA PHE A 62 -7.01 5.58 10.90
C PHE A 62 -8.35 5.57 10.15
N VAL A 63 -8.32 5.30 8.85
CA VAL A 63 -9.50 5.29 7.98
C VAL A 63 -10.17 3.92 8.02
N LEU A 64 -9.42 2.88 7.61
CA LEU A 64 -9.90 1.51 7.59
C LEU A 64 -8.76 0.50 7.53
N TRP A 65 -9.08 -0.74 7.86
CA TRP A 65 -8.26 -1.93 7.67
C TRP A 65 -9.02 -2.94 6.81
N PHE A 66 -8.33 -3.56 5.86
CA PHE A 66 -8.90 -4.57 4.98
C PHE A 66 -7.90 -5.69 4.68
N ARG A 67 -8.39 -6.93 4.72
CA ARG A 67 -7.64 -8.15 4.43
C ARG A 67 -8.34 -8.89 3.29
N TYR A 68 -7.57 -9.46 2.38
CA TYR A 68 -8.08 -10.02 1.12
C TYR A 68 -9.17 -11.09 1.26
N ASP A 69 -9.11 -11.90 2.31
CA ASP A 69 -10.03 -12.99 2.59
C ASP A 69 -11.25 -12.55 3.44
N TYR A 70 -11.39 -11.25 3.72
CA TYR A 70 -12.52 -10.70 4.47
C TYR A 70 -13.55 -10.14 3.51
N SER A 71 -14.83 -10.19 3.89
CA SER A 71 -15.94 -9.69 3.05
C SER A 71 -16.08 -8.17 3.07
N SER A 72 -15.56 -7.50 4.10
CA SER A 72 -15.70 -6.06 4.29
C SER A 72 -14.56 -5.47 5.14
N PRO A 73 -14.25 -4.16 4.97
CA PRO A 73 -13.26 -3.48 5.78
C PRO A 73 -13.78 -3.15 7.19
N THR A 74 -12.85 -3.03 8.14
CA THR A 74 -13.13 -2.46 9.47
C THR A 74 -12.73 -0.99 9.49
N PHE A 75 -13.65 -0.11 9.89
CA PHE A 75 -13.43 1.33 9.85
C PHE A 75 -12.88 1.89 11.18
N GLY A 76 -12.11 2.96 11.07
CA GLY A 76 -11.77 3.81 12.21
C GLY A 76 -12.90 4.77 12.59
N SER A 77 -12.74 5.44 13.73
CA SER A 77 -13.71 6.44 14.21
C SER A 77 -13.88 7.58 13.20
N GLY A 78 -15.13 7.90 12.87
CA GLY A 78 -15.48 8.98 11.92
C GLY A 78 -15.41 8.58 10.43
N PHE A 79 -15.10 7.32 10.12
CA PHE A 79 -15.06 6.80 8.75
C PHE A 79 -16.08 5.69 8.55
N SER A 80 -16.67 5.62 7.36
CA SER A 80 -17.65 4.59 7.02
C SER A 80 -17.86 4.46 5.51
N SER A 81 -18.51 3.36 5.13
CA SER A 81 -19.12 3.17 3.82
C SER A 81 -20.40 4.02 3.68
N PRO A 82 -20.76 4.51 2.47
CA PRO A 82 -20.12 4.29 1.18
C PRO A 82 -19.00 5.28 0.84
N LYS A 83 -18.71 6.23 1.75
CA LYS A 83 -17.73 7.30 1.52
C LYS A 83 -16.33 6.73 1.33
N PHE A 84 -15.90 5.85 2.24
CA PHE A 84 -14.62 5.16 2.16
C PHE A 84 -14.87 3.67 1.99
N THR A 85 -14.21 3.04 1.03
CA THR A 85 -14.22 1.57 0.86
C THR A 85 -12.84 1.09 0.44
N SER A 86 -12.59 -0.22 0.56
CA SER A 86 -11.36 -0.81 0.04
C SER A 86 -11.67 -2.07 -0.74
N THR A 87 -10.91 -2.26 -1.80
CA THR A 87 -10.93 -3.47 -2.63
C THR A 87 -9.51 -3.95 -2.83
N HIS A 88 -9.38 -5.11 -3.44
CA HIS A 88 -8.10 -5.73 -3.71
C HIS A 88 -8.10 -6.43 -5.06
N GLN A 89 -6.92 -6.62 -5.63
CA GLN A 89 -6.71 -7.36 -6.87
C GLN A 89 -5.88 -8.63 -6.66
N SER A 90 -5.11 -8.67 -5.58
CA SER A 90 -4.31 -9.81 -5.14
C SER A 90 -4.22 -9.81 -3.61
N SER A 91 -3.44 -10.72 -3.02
CA SER A 91 -3.19 -10.70 -1.57
C SER A 91 -2.36 -9.49 -1.12
N SER A 92 -1.66 -8.81 -2.03
CA SER A 92 -0.79 -7.65 -1.76
C SER A 92 -1.20 -6.37 -2.49
N ASP A 93 -2.08 -6.41 -3.48
CA ASP A 93 -2.55 -5.24 -4.22
C ASP A 93 -3.92 -4.77 -3.73
N TYR A 94 -3.94 -3.60 -3.10
CA TYR A 94 -5.12 -2.98 -2.49
C TYR A 94 -5.46 -1.64 -3.12
N ARG A 95 -6.72 -1.26 -3.01
CA ARG A 95 -7.23 0.06 -3.38
C ARG A 95 -7.99 0.69 -2.24
N LEU A 96 -7.75 1.97 -1.98
CA LEU A 96 -8.68 2.83 -1.24
C LEU A 96 -9.54 3.57 -2.25
N ILE A 97 -10.85 3.54 -2.04
CA ILE A 97 -11.83 4.20 -2.88
C ILE A 97 -12.58 5.22 -2.01
N ILE A 98 -12.52 6.48 -2.42
CA ILE A 98 -13.22 7.60 -1.79
C ILE A 98 -14.30 8.09 -2.76
N SER A 99 -15.56 7.85 -2.41
CA SER A 99 -16.72 8.22 -3.23
C SER A 99 -17.12 9.68 -3.01
N ASN A 100 -17.73 10.32 -4.01
CA ASN A 100 -18.30 11.68 -3.90
C ASN A 100 -17.34 12.67 -3.23
N VAL A 101 -16.13 12.83 -3.77
CA VAL A 101 -15.04 13.60 -3.16
C VAL A 101 -15.45 15.05 -2.86
N GLU A 102 -15.07 15.54 -1.68
CA GLU A 102 -15.29 16.91 -1.21
C GLU A 102 -13.97 17.58 -0.83
N GLU A 103 -13.99 18.89 -0.60
CA GLU A 103 -12.80 19.66 -0.23
C GLU A 103 -12.13 19.13 1.04
N GLY A 104 -12.93 18.69 2.03
CA GLY A 104 -12.45 18.08 3.26
C GLY A 104 -11.75 16.73 3.08
N ASP A 105 -11.84 16.11 1.89
CA ASP A 105 -11.09 14.90 1.57
C ASP A 105 -9.67 15.19 1.08
N SER A 106 -9.33 16.45 0.78
CA SER A 106 -7.98 16.83 0.38
C SER A 106 -6.99 16.60 1.53
N ALA A 107 -6.15 15.58 1.40
CA ALA A 107 -5.21 15.13 2.41
C ALA A 107 -4.16 14.20 1.80
N VAL A 108 -3.12 13.88 2.57
CA VAL A 108 -2.21 12.77 2.28
C VAL A 108 -2.90 11.49 2.74
N TYR A 109 -3.06 10.53 1.84
CA TYR A 109 -3.51 9.19 2.19
C TYR A 109 -2.38 8.22 1.95
N TYR A 110 -2.12 7.38 2.94
CA TYR A 110 -1.09 6.36 2.81
C TYR A 110 -1.57 5.02 3.33
N CYS A 111 -1.10 3.97 2.66
CA CYS A 111 -1.30 2.61 3.14
C CYS A 111 -0.14 2.17 4.03
N GLN A 112 -0.42 1.23 4.92
CA GLN A 112 0.54 0.58 5.79
C GLN A 112 0.18 -0.91 5.88
N THR A 113 1.20 -1.76 6.00
CA THR A 113 1.07 -3.17 6.36
C THR A 113 2.10 -3.50 7.43
N TRP A 114 1.93 -4.63 8.11
CA TRP A 114 3.03 -5.19 8.89
C TRP A 114 4.02 -5.90 7.99
N ASP A 115 5.29 -5.80 8.32
CA ASP A 115 6.34 -6.64 7.76
C ASP A 115 6.78 -7.64 8.84
N ASN A 116 6.57 -8.92 8.56
CA ASN A 116 6.99 -10.04 9.42
C ASN A 116 8.04 -10.92 8.72
N SER A 117 8.68 -10.41 7.67
CA SER A 117 9.70 -11.14 6.90
C SER A 117 11.00 -11.34 7.67
N VAL A 118 11.28 -10.49 8.68
CA VAL A 118 12.46 -10.62 9.53
C VAL A 118 12.20 -11.61 10.66
N ASN A 119 12.85 -12.77 10.60
CA ASN A 119 12.89 -13.76 11.67
C ASN A 119 14.35 -14.12 11.94
N GLU A 120 14.97 -13.44 12.92
CA GLU A 120 16.39 -13.58 13.24
C GLU A 120 16.58 -14.09 14.68
N TYR A 121 17.51 -15.03 14.86
CA TYR A 121 17.99 -15.43 16.19
C TYR A 121 19.05 -14.41 16.64
N VAL A 122 18.77 -13.70 17.74
CA VAL A 122 19.67 -12.68 18.29
C VAL A 122 20.27 -13.19 19.59
N SER A 123 21.60 -13.18 19.71
CA SER A 123 22.33 -13.37 20.98
C SER A 123 23.20 -12.14 21.27
N GLN A 124 23.36 -11.79 22.55
CA GLN A 124 24.28 -10.74 23.01
C GLN A 124 25.74 -11.17 22.88
#